data_AF-N9W9L3-F1
#
_entry.id   AF-N9W9L3-F1
#
_cell.length_a   1.000
_cell.length_b   1.000
_cell.length_c   1.000
_cell.angle_alpha   90.00
_cell.angle_beta   90.00
_cell.angle_gamma   90.00
#
_symmetry.space_group_name_H-M   'P 1'
#
loop_
_entity.id
_entity.type
_entity.pdbx_description
1 polymer ?
#
loop_
_entity_poly.entity_id
_entity_poly.type
_entity_poly.pdbx_seq_one_letter_code
_entity_poly.pdbx_strand_id
1 'polypeptide(L)'
;MQEFVEDWGPDLMTPDENDQLNAMEFPLTVYRGGVGKFEELADGVSWTSSFEIASFYANTWPESWGNMGQPLILSMTIELEDVAAFLNDRKEEELLIPEARFMHKSMRIVGHEQASVATA
;
A
#
# COMPACT_ATOMS: atom_id res chain seq x y z
N MET A 1 -12.92 18.03 -8.24
CA MET A 1 -11.54 17.52 -8.34
C MET A 1 -11.59 16.04 -8.72
N GLN A 2 -12.16 15.72 -9.89
CA GLN A 2 -12.17 14.36 -10.45
C GLN A 2 -11.18 14.23 -11.62
N GLU A 3 -10.70 15.35 -12.19
CA GLU A 3 -9.78 15.38 -13.34
C GLU A 3 -8.31 15.06 -13.02
N PHE A 4 -7.92 14.91 -11.74
CA PHE A 4 -6.49 14.79 -11.39
C PHE A 4 -5.96 13.35 -11.32
N VAL A 5 -6.83 12.35 -11.18
CA VAL A 5 -6.42 10.94 -10.95
C VAL A 5 -6.50 10.10 -12.22
N GLU A 6 -7.43 10.42 -13.14
CA GLU A 6 -7.69 9.59 -14.32
C GLU A 6 -6.58 9.63 -15.40
N ASP A 7 -5.72 10.65 -15.42
CA ASP A 7 -4.81 10.89 -16.57
C ASP A 7 -3.36 10.42 -16.36
N TRP A 8 -2.93 10.14 -15.12
CA TRP A 8 -1.51 9.83 -14.84
C TRP A 8 -1.25 8.34 -14.62
N GLY A 9 -2.23 7.59 -14.13
CA GLY A 9 -2.07 6.18 -13.77
C GLY A 9 -1.50 5.31 -14.89
N PRO A 10 -2.13 5.29 -16.08
CA PRO A 10 -1.68 4.50 -17.22
C PRO A 10 -0.31 4.93 -17.76
N ASP A 11 0.03 6.22 -17.67
CA ASP A 11 1.30 6.77 -18.16
C ASP A 11 2.47 6.52 -17.20
N LEU A 12 2.19 6.13 -15.95
CA LEU A 12 3.19 5.76 -14.95
C LEU A 12 3.58 4.28 -15.01
N MET A 13 2.75 3.44 -15.62
CA MET A 13 2.97 2.00 -15.70
C MET A 13 3.61 1.59 -17.02
N THR A 14 4.55 0.65 -16.95
CA THR A 14 4.94 -0.11 -18.14
C THR A 14 3.80 -1.04 -18.57
N PRO A 15 3.75 -1.49 -19.84
CA PRO A 15 2.75 -2.47 -20.28
C PRO A 15 2.72 -3.74 -19.42
N ASP A 16 3.90 -4.21 -19.00
CA ASP A 16 4.04 -5.41 -18.15
C ASP A 16 3.43 -5.19 -16.76
N GLU A 17 3.57 -4.00 -16.18
CA GLU A 17 2.95 -3.64 -14.89
C GLU A 17 1.43 -3.52 -15.01
N ASN A 18 0.94 -2.94 -16.11
CA ASN A 18 -0.49 -2.89 -16.38
C ASN A 18 -1.07 -4.30 -16.56
N ASP A 19 -0.37 -5.21 -17.24
CA ASP A 19 -0.79 -6.61 -17.38
C ASP A 19 -0.77 -7.34 -16.02
N GLN A 20 0.22 -7.07 -15.18
CA GLN A 20 0.29 -7.60 -13.81
C GLN A 20 -0.89 -7.13 -12.96
N LEU A 21 -1.20 -5.82 -12.96
CA LEU A 21 -2.34 -5.27 -12.23
C LEU A 21 -3.66 -5.91 -12.67
N ASN A 22 -3.88 -6.04 -13.97
CA ASN A 22 -5.10 -6.66 -14.51
C ASN A 22 -5.20 -8.16 -14.22
N ALA A 23 -4.09 -8.82 -13.89
CA ALA A 23 -4.06 -10.23 -13.52
C ALA A 23 -4.27 -10.46 -12.02
N MET A 24 -4.26 -9.42 -11.18
CA MET A 24 -4.49 -9.55 -9.74
C MET A 24 -5.94 -9.91 -9.42
N GLU A 25 -6.14 -10.67 -8.35
CA GLU A 25 -7.47 -10.97 -7.83
C GLU A 25 -7.93 -9.88 -6.87
N PHE A 26 -9.06 -9.25 -7.20
CA PHE A 26 -9.75 -8.28 -6.35
C PHE A 26 -11.03 -8.90 -5.76
N PRO A 27 -11.45 -8.49 -4.54
CA PRO A 27 -10.87 -7.45 -3.70
C PRO A 27 -9.51 -7.83 -3.11
N LEU A 28 -8.57 -6.88 -3.10
CA LEU A 28 -7.18 -7.09 -2.69
C LEU A 28 -6.92 -6.50 -1.32
N THR A 29 -6.21 -7.23 -0.46
CA THR A 29 -5.70 -6.67 0.80
C THR A 29 -4.34 -6.03 0.58
N VAL A 30 -4.20 -4.77 0.96
CA VAL A 30 -2.96 -4.00 0.85
C VAL A 30 -2.51 -3.50 2.21
N TYR A 31 -1.23 -3.17 2.31
CA TYR A 31 -0.53 -2.81 3.51
C TYR A 31 0.27 -1.52 3.32
N ARG A 32 0.45 -0.77 4.40
CA ARG A 32 1.34 0.39 4.43
C ARG A 32 2.11 0.40 5.75
N GLY A 33 3.42 0.38 5.63
CA GLY A 33 4.34 0.45 6.77
C GLY A 33 4.95 1.81 6.93
N GLY A 34 5.14 2.22 8.19
CA GLY A 34 5.89 3.43 8.51
C GLY A 34 6.01 3.63 10.01
N VAL A 35 6.38 4.84 10.40
CA VAL A 35 6.50 5.23 11.81
C VAL A 35 5.68 6.48 12.07
N GLY A 36 5.13 6.59 13.28
CA GLY A 36 4.37 7.76 13.71
C GLY A 36 2.94 7.44 14.11
N LYS A 37 2.02 8.34 13.81
CA LYS A 37 0.59 8.20 14.16
C LYS A 37 -0.20 7.56 13.04
N PHE A 38 -1.35 6.99 13.40
CA PHE A 38 -2.28 6.37 12.46
C PHE A 38 -2.68 7.34 11.35
N GLU A 39 -3.10 8.56 11.69
CA GLU A 39 -3.64 9.53 10.74
C GLU A 39 -2.58 9.98 9.72
N GLU A 40 -1.34 10.18 10.18
CA GLU A 40 -0.22 10.59 9.32
C GLU A 40 0.17 9.49 8.34
N LEU A 41 0.09 8.22 8.76
CA LEU A 41 0.40 7.07 7.91
C LEU A 41 -0.75 6.75 6.95
N ALA A 42 -2.00 6.85 7.42
CA ALA A 42 -3.23 6.54 6.69
C ALA A 42 -3.45 7.45 5.48
N ASP A 43 -3.00 8.70 5.54
CA ASP A 43 -3.11 9.67 4.43
C ASP A 43 -2.12 9.42 3.28
N GLY A 44 -1.22 8.45 3.42
CA GLY A 44 -0.22 8.15 2.40
C GLY A 44 -0.79 7.40 1.19
N VAL A 45 -0.26 7.74 0.02
CA VAL A 45 -0.73 7.23 -1.29
C VAL A 45 -0.14 5.86 -1.65
N SER A 46 1.05 5.54 -1.15
CA SER A 46 1.78 4.31 -1.52
C SER A 46 1.43 3.15 -0.60
N TRP A 47 0.93 2.06 -1.16
CA TRP A 47 0.57 0.83 -0.47
C TRP A 47 1.23 -0.36 -1.18
N THR A 48 1.25 -1.53 -0.55
CA THR A 48 1.82 -2.75 -1.13
C THR A 48 0.92 -3.94 -0.84
N SER A 49 0.81 -4.90 -1.76
CA SER A 49 0.18 -6.20 -1.49
C SER A 49 1.02 -7.09 -0.56
N SER A 50 2.30 -6.76 -0.33
CA SER A 50 3.21 -7.54 0.49
C SER A 50 3.31 -7.01 1.92
N PHE A 51 2.86 -7.83 2.87
CA PHE A 51 3.05 -7.54 4.30
C PHE A 51 4.53 -7.41 4.67
N GLU A 52 5.42 -8.21 4.05
CA GLU A 52 6.85 -8.19 4.36
C GLU A 52 7.49 -6.85 4.00
N ILE A 53 7.10 -6.27 2.86
CA ILE A 53 7.57 -4.96 2.41
C ILE A 53 7.03 -3.86 3.32
N ALA A 54 5.76 -3.91 3.70
CA ALA A 54 5.22 -2.99 4.69
C ALA A 54 5.96 -3.13 6.04
N SER A 55 6.27 -4.34 6.48
CA SER A 55 7.04 -4.56 7.72
C SER A 55 8.46 -3.98 7.63
N PHE A 56 9.12 -4.10 6.48
CA PHE A 56 10.42 -3.47 6.23
C PHE A 56 10.36 -1.94 6.40
N TYR A 57 9.35 -1.29 5.82
CA TYR A 57 9.17 0.16 5.93
C TYR A 57 8.77 0.64 7.34
N ALA A 58 8.09 -0.21 8.12
CA ALA A 58 7.76 0.09 9.50
C ALA A 58 8.95 -0.08 10.46
N ASN A 59 9.80 -1.09 10.24
CA ASN A 59 10.81 -1.50 11.23
C ASN A 59 12.25 -1.26 10.79
N THR A 60 12.63 -1.61 9.56
CA THR A 60 14.05 -1.63 9.13
C THR A 60 14.48 -0.32 8.48
N TRP A 61 13.63 0.23 7.60
CA TRP A 61 13.93 1.48 6.91
C TRP A 61 14.14 2.67 7.87
N PRO A 62 13.28 2.90 8.88
CA PRO A 62 13.41 4.05 9.78
C PRO A 62 14.70 4.04 10.61
N GLU A 63 15.17 2.85 11.03
CA GLU A 63 16.43 2.68 11.76
C GLU A 63 17.63 3.20 10.95
N SER A 64 17.60 2.98 9.63
CA SER A 64 18.66 3.42 8.72
C SER A 64 18.80 4.95 8.65
N TRP A 65 17.76 5.69 9.03
CA TRP A 65 17.71 7.15 9.03
C TRP A 65 17.68 7.76 10.45
N GLY A 66 17.82 6.93 11.49
CA GLY A 66 17.76 7.36 12.90
C GLY A 66 16.37 7.80 13.36
N ASN A 67 15.31 7.43 12.63
CA ASN A 67 13.94 7.73 13.01
C ASN A 67 13.38 6.59 13.89
N MET A 68 13.28 6.86 15.19
CA MET A 68 12.81 5.90 16.21
C MET A 68 11.33 6.10 16.56
N GLY A 69 10.52 6.61 15.62
CA GLY A 69 9.08 6.71 15.80
C GLY A 69 8.43 5.35 16.05
N GLN A 70 7.21 5.34 16.57
CA GLN A 70 6.48 4.09 16.83
C GLN A 70 6.19 3.38 15.49
N PRO A 71 6.68 2.15 15.27
CA PRO A 71 6.40 1.40 14.05
C PRO A 71 4.92 1.05 13.96
N LEU A 72 4.35 1.23 12.77
CA LEU A 72 2.95 0.99 12.49
C LEU A 72 2.79 0.36 11.10
N ILE A 73 1.95 -0.67 11.02
CA ILE A 73 1.52 -1.26 9.76
C ILE A 73 0.00 -1.13 9.70
N LEU A 74 -0.49 -0.51 8.63
CA LEU A 74 -1.91 -0.41 8.31
C LEU A 74 -2.24 -1.46 7.26
N SER A 75 -3.45 -2.01 7.32
CA SER A 75 -4.04 -2.79 6.24
C SER A 75 -5.42 -2.25 5.86
N MET A 76 -5.79 -2.42 4.60
CA MET A 76 -7.15 -2.23 4.11
C MET A 76 -7.44 -3.15 2.94
N THR A 77 -8.72 -3.31 2.62
CA THR A 77 -9.17 -4.02 1.42
C THR A 77 -9.61 -2.99 0.39
N ILE A 78 -9.16 -3.16 -0.85
CA ILE A 78 -9.42 -2.27 -1.98
C ILE A 78 -10.01 -3.03 -3.17
N GLU A 79 -10.65 -2.28 -4.06
CA GLU A 79 -11.06 -2.74 -5.39
C GLU A 79 -10.11 -2.20 -6.46
N LEU A 80 -10.19 -2.75 -7.68
CA LEU A 80 -9.33 -2.30 -8.80
C LEU A 80 -9.51 -0.80 -9.10
N GLU A 81 -10.73 -0.28 -8.94
CA GLU A 81 -11.06 1.13 -9.18
C GLU A 81 -10.40 2.11 -8.20
N ASP A 82 -9.91 1.62 -7.06
CA ASP A 82 -9.17 2.42 -6.09
C ASP A 82 -7.70 2.63 -6.50
N VAL A 83 -7.18 1.81 -7.42
CA VAL A 83 -5.77 1.78 -7.82
C VAL A 83 -5.55 2.73 -8.99
N ALA A 84 -4.73 3.75 -8.77
CA ALA A 84 -4.28 4.64 -9.84
C ALA A 84 -3.12 4.03 -10.64
N ALA A 85 -2.18 3.35 -9.98
CA ALA A 85 -1.06 2.70 -10.65
C ALA A 85 -0.51 1.52 -9.84
N PHE A 86 0.13 0.59 -10.53
CA PHE A 86 0.92 -0.50 -9.96
C PHE A 86 2.36 -0.39 -10.44
N LEU A 87 3.31 -0.33 -9.52
CA LEU A 87 4.74 -0.17 -9.78
C LEU A 87 5.50 -1.34 -9.15
N ASN A 88 6.28 -2.07 -9.94
CA ASN A 88 6.91 -3.30 -9.47
C ASN A 88 8.34 -3.53 -9.96
N ASP A 89 8.94 -2.53 -10.58
CA ASP A 89 10.35 -2.47 -10.96
C ASP A 89 11.32 -2.63 -9.77
N ARG A 90 10.90 -2.25 -8.55
CA ARG A 90 11.64 -2.54 -7.30
C ARG A 90 11.26 -3.84 -6.61
N LYS A 91 10.36 -4.64 -7.18
CA LYS A 91 9.74 -5.83 -6.55
C LYS A 91 9.02 -5.50 -5.24
N GLU A 92 8.45 -4.31 -5.16
CA GLU A 92 7.75 -3.83 -3.97
C GLU A 92 6.23 -4.04 -4.05
N GLU A 93 5.73 -4.50 -5.21
CA GLU A 93 4.31 -4.63 -5.51
C GLU A 93 3.53 -3.38 -5.07
N GLU A 94 4.01 -2.21 -5.47
CA GLU A 94 3.53 -0.92 -5.00
C GLU A 94 2.23 -0.54 -5.72
N LEU A 95 1.17 -0.27 -4.97
CA LEU A 95 -0.10 0.26 -5.45
C LEU A 95 -0.23 1.72 -5.02
N LEU A 96 -0.43 2.62 -5.98
CA LEU A 96 -0.75 4.01 -5.72
C LEU A 96 -2.27 4.17 -5.56
N ILE A 97 -2.70 4.59 -4.37
CA ILE A 97 -4.11 4.72 -3.98
C ILE A 97 -4.33 6.16 -3.48
N PRO A 98 -4.60 7.13 -4.39
CA PRO A 98 -4.65 8.55 -4.05
C PRO A 98 -5.73 8.90 -3.02
N GLU A 99 -6.83 8.15 -3.04
CA GLU A 99 -7.99 8.40 -2.20
C GLU A 99 -8.00 7.60 -0.89
N ALA A 100 -6.87 6.95 -0.53
CA ALA A 100 -6.71 6.20 0.73
C ALA A 100 -7.09 7.04 1.98
N ARG A 101 -6.82 8.35 1.95
CA ARG A 101 -7.21 9.30 3.01
C ARG A 101 -8.71 9.34 3.32
N PHE A 102 -9.56 8.94 2.37
CA PHE A 102 -11.01 8.87 2.56
C PHE A 102 -11.49 7.50 3.06
N MET A 103 -10.58 6.53 3.15
CA MET A 103 -10.84 5.13 3.51
C MET A 103 -10.45 4.79 4.94
N HIS A 104 -10.15 5.76 5.81
CA HIS A 104 -9.68 5.51 7.20
C HIS A 104 -10.55 4.52 7.98
N LYS A 105 -11.86 4.47 7.71
CA LYS A 105 -12.80 3.55 8.40
C LYS A 105 -12.62 2.08 8.03
N SER A 106 -12.05 1.77 6.85
CA SER A 106 -11.74 0.39 6.44
C SER A 106 -10.35 -0.06 6.91
N MET A 107 -9.50 0.89 7.29
CA MET A 107 -8.13 0.60 7.71
C MET A 107 -8.06 -0.02 9.10
N ARG A 108 -7.09 -0.93 9.28
CA ARG A 108 -6.78 -1.55 10.57
C ARG A 108 -5.29 -1.52 10.83
N ILE A 109 -4.92 -1.36 12.10
CA ILE A 109 -3.55 -1.61 12.53
C ILE A 109 -3.35 -3.12 12.61
N VAL A 110 -2.32 -3.63 11.95
CA VAL A 110 -1.97 -5.05 11.96
C VAL A 110 -0.61 -5.27 12.61
N GLY A 111 -0.52 -6.31 13.44
CA GLY A 111 0.72 -6.76 14.05
C GLY A 111 1.34 -7.90 13.25
N HIS A 112 2.61 -8.21 13.55
CA HIS A 112 3.39 -9.26 12.88
C HIS A 112 2.81 -10.69 13.03
N GLU A 113 1.83 -10.90 13.91
CA GLU A 113 1.23 -12.20 14.19
C GLU A 113 0.02 -12.57 13.31
N GLN A 114 -0.53 -11.66 12.50
CA GLN A 114 -1.78 -11.90 11.75
C GLN A 114 -1.60 -12.30 10.27
N ALA A 115 -0.37 -12.37 9.75
CA ALA A 115 -0.12 -12.71 8.34
C ALA A 115 -0.29 -14.21 7.98
N SER A 116 -0.52 -15.10 8.97
CA SER A 116 -0.57 -16.55 8.74
C SER A 116 -1.96 -17.15 8.48
N VAL A 117 -2.98 -16.34 8.16
CA VAL A 117 -4.35 -16.84 7.93
C VAL A 117 -4.87 -16.44 6.55
N ALA A 118 -4.15 -16.82 5.49
CA ALA A 118 -4.66 -16.70 4.12
C ALA A 118 -4.15 -17.81 3.16
N THR A 119 -3.77 -18.97 3.70
CA THR A 119 -3.56 -20.19 2.90
C THR A 119 -4.04 -21.40 3.70
N ALA A 120 -5.29 -21.80 3.47
CA ALA A 120 -5.83 -23.11 3.81
C ALA A 120 -6.88 -23.50 2.77
#